data_AF-A0A373FCY2-F1
#
_entry.id   AF-A0A373FCY2-F1
#
_cell.length_a   1.000
_cell.length_b   1.000
_cell.length_c   1.000
_cell.angle_alpha   90.00
_cell.angle_beta   90.00
_cell.angle_gamma   90.00
#
_symmetry.space_group_name_H-M   'P 1'
#
loop_
_entity.id
_entity.type
_entity.pdbx_description
1 polymer ?
#
loop_
_entity_poly.entity_id
_entity_poly.type
_entity_poly.pdbx_seq_one_letter_code
_entity_poly.pdbx_strand_id
1 'polypeptide(L)'
;MSMDAKIYENYVFGKLALKQLGTVSENFRLFEARMSPQAPQEWTEMVVTGAEFDRATSGENKGKLMDLIHGTERTVRVSRKDIQASSGSETDLV
;
A
#
# COMPACT_ATOMS: atom_id res chain seq x y z
N MET A 1 2.49 -13.43 8.02
CA MET A 1 3.02 -13.14 6.66
C MET A 1 4.05 -12.04 6.83
N SER A 2 5.26 -12.18 6.29
CA SER A 2 6.24 -11.09 6.37
C SER A 2 5.92 -9.99 5.35
N MET A 3 6.36 -8.77 5.65
CA MET A 3 6.18 -7.58 4.82
C MET A 3 7.34 -7.37 3.85
N ASP A 4 8.16 -8.40 3.63
CA ASP A 4 9.24 -8.35 2.64
C ASP A 4 8.69 -8.16 1.22
N ALA A 5 7.51 -8.73 0.95
CA ALA A 5 6.84 -8.61 -0.34
C ALA A 5 6.08 -7.28 -0.46
N LYS A 6 6.40 -6.53 -1.52
CA LYS A 6 5.78 -5.24 -1.86
C LYS A 6 4.44 -5.41 -2.59
N ILE A 7 3.52 -6.19 -2.01
CA ILE A 7 2.30 -6.66 -2.70
C ILE A 7 1.46 -5.47 -3.17
N TYR A 8 1.08 -4.57 -2.26
CA TYR A 8 0.22 -3.44 -2.63
C TYR A 8 0.89 -2.44 -3.56
N GLU A 9 2.21 -2.29 -3.49
CA GLU A 9 2.99 -1.36 -4.33
C GLU A 9 2.94 -1.75 -5.82
N ASN A 10 2.61 -3.02 -6.13
CA ASN A 10 2.48 -3.49 -7.51
C ASN A 10 1.15 -3.08 -8.15
N TYR A 11 0.12 -2.76 -7.36
CA TYR A 11 -1.18 -2.34 -7.87
C TYR A 11 -1.20 -0.85 -8.20
N VAL A 12 -2.07 -0.45 -9.12
CA VAL A 12 -2.24 0.96 -9.54
C VAL A 12 -2.50 1.88 -8.34
N PHE A 13 -3.39 1.49 -7.42
CA PHE A 13 -3.66 2.29 -6.22
C PHE A 13 -2.44 2.40 -5.30
N GLY A 14 -1.57 1.38 -5.23
CA GLY A 14 -0.36 1.42 -4.42
C GLY A 14 0.70 2.31 -5.01
N LYS A 15 0.90 2.27 -6.34
CA LYS A 15 1.77 3.21 -7.06
C LYS A 15 1.31 4.66 -6.85
N LEU A 16 0.01 4.92 -6.96
CA LEU A 16 -0.57 6.24 -6.72
C LEU A 16 -0.44 6.67 -5.24
N ALA A 17 -0.64 5.74 -4.30
CA ALA A 17 -0.46 6.00 -2.88
C ALA A 17 0.99 6.37 -2.56
N LEU A 18 1.97 5.63 -3.06
CA LEU A 18 3.40 5.95 -2.90
C LEU A 18 3.74 7.32 -3.51
N LYS A 19 3.18 7.64 -4.69
CA LYS A 19 3.37 8.96 -5.31
C LYS A 19 2.85 10.09 -4.42
N GLN A 20 1.69 9.91 -3.77
CA GLN A 20 1.15 10.89 -2.82
C GLN A 20 1.96 10.97 -1.52
N LEU A 21 2.46 9.83 -1.02
CA LEU A 21 3.29 9.76 0.17
C LEU A 21 4.68 10.38 -0.05
N GLY A 22 5.15 10.44 -1.30
CA GLY A 22 6.45 10.99 -1.67
C GLY A 22 7.59 10.06 -1.26
N THR A 23 8.68 10.62 -0.76
CA THR A 23 9.80 9.83 -0.25
C THR A 23 9.38 9.07 1.00
N VAL A 24 9.59 7.76 0.98
CA VAL A 24 9.38 6.84 2.11
C VAL A 24 10.68 6.08 2.37
N SER A 25 10.85 5.56 3.58
CA SER A 25 12.02 4.75 3.93
C SER A 25 12.03 3.40 3.18
N GLU A 26 13.19 2.76 3.10
CA GLU A 26 13.35 1.46 2.43
C GLU A 26 12.48 0.36 3.03
N ASN A 27 12.22 0.45 4.33
CA ASN A 27 11.43 -0.51 5.10
C ASN A 27 9.95 -0.11 5.20
N PHE A 28 9.54 0.98 4.56
CA PHE A 28 8.14 1.36 4.50
C PHE A 28 7.38 0.39 3.61
N ARG A 29 6.24 -0.11 4.09
CA ARG A 29 5.34 -0.99 3.34
C ARG A 29 3.91 -0.51 3.49
N LEU A 30 3.20 -0.51 2.37
CA LEU A 30 1.75 -0.47 2.39
C LEU A 30 1.25 -1.81 2.96
N PHE A 31 0.35 -1.78 3.94
CA PHE A 31 -0.14 -2.99 4.62
C PHE A 31 -1.67 -3.07 4.71
N GLU A 32 -2.39 -1.99 4.41
CA GLU A 32 -3.86 -2.00 4.37
C GLU A 32 -4.36 -1.18 3.18
N ALA A 33 -5.37 -1.71 2.48
CA ALA A 33 -6.11 -0.99 1.46
C ALA A 33 -7.61 -1.30 1.61
N ARG A 34 -8.44 -0.26 1.69
CA ARG A 34 -9.90 -0.39 1.82
C ARG A 34 -10.66 0.58 0.94
N MET A 35 -11.78 0.12 0.38
CA MET A 35 -12.71 0.96 -0.36
C MET A 35 -13.44 1.91 0.58
N SER A 36 -13.64 3.15 0.14
CA SER A 36 -14.41 4.16 0.85
C SER A 36 -15.31 4.93 -0.13
N PRO A 37 -16.63 5.00 0.10
CA PRO A 37 -17.40 4.21 1.07
C PRO A 37 -17.24 2.69 0.88
N GLN A 38 -17.49 1.91 1.94
CA GLN A 38 -17.30 0.44 1.92
C GLN A 38 -18.30 -0.28 0.98
N ALA A 39 -19.40 0.38 0.62
CA ALA A 39 -20.37 -0.11 -0.35
C ALA A 39 -19.69 -0.28 -1.74
N PRO A 40 -19.55 -1.51 -2.27
CA PRO A 40 -18.75 -1.77 -3.48
C PRO A 40 -19.27 -1.12 -4.76
N GLN A 41 -20.54 -0.70 -4.79
CA GLN A 41 -21.11 0.02 -5.94
C GLN A 41 -20.93 1.53 -5.82
N GLU A 42 -20.68 2.04 -4.61
CA GLU A 42 -20.64 3.47 -4.30
C GLU A 42 -19.22 3.95 -3.98
N TRP A 43 -18.22 3.07 -3.96
CA TRP A 43 -16.86 3.47 -3.61
C TRP A 43 -16.34 4.54 -4.57
N THR A 44 -15.82 5.61 -3.98
CA THR A 44 -15.24 6.76 -4.67
C THR A 44 -13.74 6.86 -4.46
N GLU A 45 -13.22 6.23 -3.41
CA GLU A 45 -11.83 6.33 -2.98
C GLU A 45 -11.31 4.97 -2.48
N MET A 46 -10.00 4.77 -2.61
CA MET A 46 -9.25 3.72 -1.95
C MET A 46 -8.42 4.37 -0.85
N VAL A 47 -8.68 4.00 0.40
CA VAL A 47 -7.89 4.42 1.56
C VAL A 47 -6.76 3.41 1.72
N VAL A 48 -5.52 3.89 1.59
CA VAL A 48 -4.32 3.05 1.64
C VAL A 48 -3.48 3.49 2.82
N THR A 49 -3.11 2.53 3.67
CA THR A 49 -2.25 2.77 4.83
C THR A 49 -0.95 2.00 4.67
N GLY A 50 0.16 2.66 4.94
CA GLY A 50 1.47 2.04 5.09
C GLY A 50 2.17 2.51 6.35
N ALA A 51 3.27 1.85 6.68
CA ALA A 51 4.10 2.15 7.83
C ALA A 51 5.50 1.58 7.64
N GLU A 52 6.42 1.96 8.52
CA GLU A 52 7.72 1.32 8.61
C GLU A 52 7.63 0.02 9.39
N PHE A 53 8.41 -0.95 8.95
CA PHE A 53 8.53 -2.23 9.63
C PHE A 53 10.00 -2.53 9.92
N ASP A 54 10.29 -3.10 11.08
CA ASP A 54 11.61 -3.57 11.42
C ASP A 54 11.74 -5.08 11.17
N ARG A 55 12.99 -5.53 11.09
CA ARG A 55 13.34 -6.94 10.97
C ARG A 55 13.25 -7.59 12.35
N ALA A 56 12.52 -8.68 12.43
CA ALA A 56 12.43 -9.45 13.67
C ALA A 56 13.84 -9.86 14.15
N THR A 57 14.15 -9.60 15.41
CA THR A 57 15.48 -9.88 15.99
C THR A 57 15.61 -11.31 16.54
N SER A 58 14.49 -11.99 16.75
CA SER A 58 14.40 -13.35 17.31
C SER A 58 13.21 -14.13 16.76
N GLY A 59 13.15 -15.43 17.07
CA GLY A 59 12.09 -16.34 16.64
C GLY A 59 12.26 -16.89 15.22
N GLU A 60 11.28 -17.68 14.76
CA GLU A 60 11.29 -18.35 13.45
C GLU A 60 11.32 -17.36 12.27
N ASN A 61 10.87 -16.13 12.50
CA ASN A 61 10.83 -15.07 11.50
C ASN A 61 12.02 -14.10 11.58
N LYS A 62 13.06 -14.44 12.34
CA LYS A 62 14.26 -13.59 12.49
C LYS A 62 14.79 -13.13 11.14
N GLY A 63 15.04 -11.83 11.01
CA GLY A 63 15.55 -11.18 9.81
C GLY A 63 14.48 -10.77 8.79
N LYS A 64 13.22 -11.21 8.94
CA LYS A 64 12.10 -10.81 8.06
C LYS A 64 11.46 -9.52 8.55
N LEU A 65 10.99 -8.69 7.62
CA LEU A 65 10.25 -7.46 7.92
C LEU A 65 8.89 -7.83 8.55
N MET A 66 8.71 -7.62 9.86
CA MET A 66 7.56 -8.14 10.61
C MET A 66 7.03 -7.14 11.65
N ASP A 67 7.92 -6.39 12.27
CA ASP A 67 7.58 -5.58 13.44
C ASP A 67 7.15 -4.19 12.99
N LEU A 68 5.84 -3.91 13.05
CA LEU A 68 5.31 -2.58 12.74
C LEU A 68 5.89 -1.54 13.70
N ILE A 69 6.50 -0.48 13.19
CA ILE A 69 6.97 0.64 13.99
C ILE A 69 5.79 1.59 14.21
N HIS A 70 5.17 1.51 15.39
CA HIS A 70 4.06 2.38 15.76
C HIS A 70 4.44 3.86 15.71
N GLY A 71 3.52 4.69 15.21
CA GLY A 71 3.72 6.12 14.99
C GLY A 71 4.28 6.47 13.60
N THR A 72 4.62 5.48 12.78
CA THR A 72 5.07 5.68 11.40
C THR A 72 3.96 5.46 10.37
N GLU A 73 2.73 5.16 10.83
CA GLU A 73 1.59 4.93 9.96
C GLU A 73 1.23 6.19 9.18
N ARG A 74 1.13 6.05 7.86
CA ARG A 74 0.70 7.10 6.94
C ARG A 74 -0.44 6.58 6.09
N THR A 75 -1.54 7.31 6.10
CA THR A 75 -2.74 6.98 5.32
C THR A 75 -2.97 8.03 4.23
N VAL A 76 -3.23 7.56 3.01
CA VAL A 76 -3.59 8.40 1.87
C VAL A 76 -4.88 7.91 1.23
N ARG A 77 -5.53 8.82 0.50
CA ARG A 77 -6.78 8.54 -0.21
C ARG A 77 -6.54 8.69 -1.70
N VAL A 78 -6.73 7.60 -2.43
CA VAL A 78 -6.57 7.56 -3.88
C VAL A 78 -7.96 7.55 -4.50
N SER A 79 -8.27 8.52 -5.36
CA SER A 79 -9.61 8.57 -5.97
C SER A 79 -9.79 7.44 -6.98
N ARG A 80 -11.02 6.93 -7.10
CA ARG A 80 -11.40 5.95 -8.13
C ARG A 80 -11.13 6.49 -9.53
N LYS A 81 -11.34 7.79 -9.75
CA LYS A 81 -11.09 8.45 -11.02
C LYS A 81 -9.61 8.37 -11.41
N ASP A 82 -8.70 8.63 -10.47
CA ASP A 82 -7.26 8.54 -10.73
C ASP A 82 -6.81 7.10 -11.00
N ILE A 83 -7.38 6.14 -10.27
CA ILE A 83 -7.12 4.71 -10.49
C ILE A 83 -7.58 4.32 -11.90
N GLN A 84 -8.78 4.71 -12.31
CA GLN A 84 -9.32 4.40 -13.65
C GLN A 84 -8.51 5.08 -14.76
N ALA A 85 -8.15 6.35 -14.59
CA ALA A 85 -7.31 7.08 -15.54
C ALA A 85 -5.93 6.43 -15.71
N SER A 86 -5.36 5.89 -14.63
CA SER A 86 -4.05 5.23 -14.64
C SER A 86 -4.13 3.76 -15.11
N SER A 87 -5.29 3.11 -14.95
CA SER A 87 -5.51 1.72 -15.40
C SER A 87 -5.84 1.64 -16.89
N GLY A 88 -6.46 2.68 -17.46
CA GLY A 88 -6.75 2.77 -18.90
C GLY A 88 -5.50 2.80 -19.79
N SER A 89 -4.32 3.01 -19.20
CA SER A 89 -3.02 2.95 -19.87
C SER A 89 -2.34 1.57 -19.81
N GLU A 90 -2.97 0.55 -19.20
CA GLU A 90 -2.39 -0.79 -18.96
C GLU A 90 -3.25 -1.92 -19.57
N THR A 91 -3.89 -1.67 -20.73
CA THR A 91 -4.73 -2.65 -21.45
C THR A 91 -4.33 -2.83 -22.92
N ASP A 92 -3.04 -2.92 -23.23
CA ASP A 92 -2.56 -3.22 -24.59
C ASP A 92 -1.42 -4.25 -24.57
N LEU A 93 -1.56 -5.33 -23.79
CA LEU A 93 -0.66 -6.49 -23.79
C LEU A 93 -1.40 -7.74 -23.27
N VAL A 94 -2.35 -8.24 -24.06
CA VAL A 94 -2.63 -9.68 -24.17
C VAL A 94 -3.05 -10.03 -25.58
#